data_AF-X1G5T7-F1
#
_entry.id   AF-X1G5T7-F1
#
_cell.length_a   1.000
_cell.length_b   1.000
_cell.length_c   1.000
_cell.angle_alpha   90.00
_cell.angle_beta   90.00
_cell.angle_gamma   90.00
#
_symmetry.space_group_name_H-M   'P 1'
#
loop_
_entity.id
_entity.type
_entity.pdbx_description
1 polymer ?
#
loop_
_entity_poly.entity_id
_entity_poly.type
_entity_poly.pdbx_seq_one_letter_code
_entity_poly.pdbx_strand_id
1 'polypeptide(L)'
;MAQIAFLYYDKGMTQQEITNKFNLSKMKVSRFLEQAKELEIVQISVNPFFQLNEKLQNQIQRKYDIEKAIIVKHPKSEAYDISTLLGQVWAFYMGISLPDNYVLGLGVGNTIGQVVKNLVSMQTK
;
A
#
# COMPACT_ATOMS: atom_id res chain seq x y z
N MET A 1 3.07 23.12 13.50
CA MET A 1 2.74 22.10 12.48
C MET A 1 3.84 21.07 12.30
N ALA A 2 5.05 21.43 11.88
CA ALA A 2 6.18 20.47 11.74
C ALA A 2 6.42 19.61 13.00
N GLN A 3 6.41 20.22 14.18
CA GLN A 3 6.56 19.50 15.45
C GLN A 3 5.40 18.51 15.73
N ILE A 4 4.18 18.86 15.34
CA ILE A 4 3.00 17.98 15.49
C ILE A 4 3.12 16.78 14.55
N ALA A 5 3.53 17.04 13.30
CA ALA A 5 3.79 15.99 12.32
C ALA A 5 4.91 15.05 12.77
N PHE A 6 6.01 15.58 13.31
CA PHE A 6 7.11 14.79 13.87
C PHE A 6 6.62 13.90 15.03
N LEU A 7 5.86 14.45 15.98
CA LEU A 7 5.35 13.66 17.10
C LEU A 7 4.38 12.56 16.66
N TYR A 8 3.57 12.81 15.64
CA TYR A 8 2.62 11.84 15.11
C TYR A 8 3.32 10.75 14.28
N TYR A 9 4.09 11.14 13.25
CA TYR A 9 4.67 10.20 12.27
C TYR A 9 5.98 9.56 12.74
N ASP A 10 6.86 10.30 13.43
CA ASP A 10 8.16 9.79 13.90
C ASP A 10 8.07 9.20 15.32
N LYS A 11 7.35 9.88 16.23
CA LYS A 11 7.22 9.42 17.62
C LYS A 11 6.00 8.55 17.90
N GLY A 12 5.14 8.32 16.90
CA GLY A 12 3.98 7.43 17.02
C GLY A 12 2.92 7.90 18.02
N MET A 13 2.94 9.17 18.44
CA MET A 13 1.93 9.70 19.36
C MET A 13 0.56 9.72 18.68
N THR A 14 -0.47 9.35 19.43
CA THR A 14 -1.86 9.51 18.99
C THR A 14 -2.22 11.00 18.87
N GLN A 15 -3.20 11.31 18.02
CA GLN A 15 -3.71 12.68 17.94
C GLN A 15 -4.23 13.17 19.30
N GLN A 16 -4.77 12.28 20.15
CA GLN A 16 -5.28 12.63 21.48
C GLN A 16 -4.16 13.02 22.46
N GLU A 17 -3.02 12.33 22.42
CA GLU A 17 -1.86 12.71 23.24
C GLU A 17 -1.30 14.06 22.78
N ILE A 18 -1.32 14.32 21.47
CA ILE A 18 -0.89 15.61 20.90
C ILE A 18 -1.86 16.74 21.27
N THR A 19 -3.19 16.51 21.23
CA THR A 19 -4.16 17.52 21.66
C THR A 19 -3.94 17.94 23.10
N ASN A 20 -3.71 16.95 23.98
CA ASN A 20 -3.46 17.20 25.40
C ASN A 20 -2.15 17.95 25.61
N LYS A 21 -1.10 17.60 24.87
CA LYS A 21 0.24 18.21 25.00
C LYS A 21 0.29 19.68 24.56
N PHE A 22 -0.44 20.04 23.49
CA PHE A 22 -0.41 21.40 22.93
C PHE A 22 -1.65 22.23 23.28
N ASN A 23 -2.58 21.68 24.07
CA ASN A 23 -3.89 22.27 24.36
C ASN A 23 -4.63 22.70 23.07
N LEU A 24 -4.68 21.79 22.09
CA LEU A 24 -5.33 21.99 20.78
C LEU A 24 -6.54 21.08 20.65
N SER A 25 -7.51 21.48 19.83
CA SER A 25 -8.59 20.56 19.45
C SER A 25 -8.10 19.48 18.48
N LYS A 26 -8.76 18.31 18.49
CA LYS A 26 -8.47 17.20 17.56
C LYS A 26 -8.57 17.64 16.10
N MET A 27 -9.57 18.46 15.78
CA MET A 27 -9.73 19.06 14.44
C MET A 27 -8.51 19.89 14.03
N LYS A 28 -7.93 20.67 14.95
CA LYS A 28 -6.75 21.51 14.67
C LYS A 28 -5.49 20.66 14.49
N VAL A 29 -5.33 19.59 15.26
CA VAL A 29 -4.25 18.61 15.06
C VAL A 29 -4.39 17.92 13.70
N SER A 30 -5.59 17.47 13.33
CA SER A 30 -5.83 16.87 12.01
C SER A 30 -5.47 17.81 10.86
N ARG A 31 -5.96 19.06 10.90
CA ARG A 31 -5.62 20.07 9.89
C ARG A 31 -4.12 20.33 9.79
N PHE A 32 -3.40 20.34 10.91
CA PHE A 32 -1.94 20.49 10.88
C PHE A 32 -1.23 19.29 10.26
N LEU A 33 -1.74 18.07 10.44
CA LEU A 33 -1.17 16.89 9.77
C LEU A 33 -1.43 16.92 8.25
N GLU A 34 -2.62 17.36 7.83
CA GLU A 34 -2.95 17.56 6.41
C GLU A 34 -2.06 18.63 5.77
N GLN A 35 -2.00 19.82 6.38
CA GLN A 35 -1.16 20.92 5.89
C GLN A 35 0.33 20.55 5.86
N ALA A 36 0.81 19.70 6.78
CA ALA A 36 2.18 19.20 6.75
C ALA A 36 2.46 18.32 5.52
N LYS A 37 1.46 17.59 5.01
CA LYS A 37 1.57 16.83 3.75
C LYS A 37 1.48 17.76 2.55
N GLU A 38 0.51 18.68 2.54
CA GLU A 38 0.30 19.64 1.44
C GLU A 38 1.53 20.52 1.20
N LEU A 39 2.22 20.91 2.28
CA LEU A 39 3.43 21.73 2.23
C LEU A 39 4.72 20.90 2.14
N GLU A 40 4.61 19.59 1.85
CA GLU A 40 5.72 18.64 1.71
C GLU A 40 6.68 18.56 2.90
N ILE A 41 6.27 19.04 4.08
CA ILE A 41 7.01 18.87 5.35
C ILE A 41 7.03 17.40 5.76
N VAL A 42 5.99 16.66 5.39
CA VAL A 42 5.92 15.20 5.51
C VAL A 42 5.82 14.61 4.12
N GLN A 43 6.75 13.72 3.80
CA GLN A 43 6.68 12.86 2.62
C GLN A 43 6.59 11.41 3.08
N ILE A 44 5.56 10.71 2.61
CA ILE A 44 5.38 9.28 2.89
C ILE A 44 5.87 8.53 1.66
N SER A 45 6.94 7.76 1.81
CA SER A 45 7.40 6.84 0.78
C SER A 45 7.07 5.42 1.17
N VAL A 46 6.38 4.71 0.28
CA VAL A 46 6.14 3.27 0.40
C VAL A 46 7.08 2.60 -0.59
N ASN A 47 8.04 1.84 -0.07
CA ASN A 47 9.04 1.13 -0.87
C ASN A 47 8.67 -0.37 -0.93
N PRO A 48 7.84 -0.81 -1.89
CA PRO A 48 7.61 -2.24 -2.08
C PRO A 48 8.90 -2.95 -2.49
N PHE A 49 8.96 -4.27 -2.26
CA PHE A 49 10.09 -5.12 -2.67
C PHE A 49 10.20 -5.30 -4.20
N PHE A 50 9.29 -4.70 -4.97
CA PHE A 50 9.24 -4.71 -6.42
C PHE A 50 9.16 -3.28 -6.97
N GLN A 51 9.51 -3.09 -8.24
CA GLN A 51 9.37 -1.79 -8.90
C GLN A 51 8.20 -1.80 -9.88
N LEU A 52 7.39 -0.75 -9.88
CA LEU A 52 6.27 -0.60 -10.79
C LEU A 52 6.63 0.22 -12.03
N ASN A 53 5.89 -0.02 -13.11
CA ASN A 53 5.86 0.83 -14.29
C ASN A 53 4.50 1.54 -14.38
N GLU A 54 4.32 2.58 -13.57
CA GLU A 54 3.07 3.33 -13.46
C GLU A 54 2.63 3.93 -14.80
N LYS A 55 3.57 4.41 -15.61
CA LYS A 55 3.27 4.93 -16.95
C LYS A 55 2.60 3.87 -17.82
N LEU A 56 3.14 2.65 -17.83
CA LEU A 56 2.57 1.56 -18.62
C LEU A 56 1.26 1.05 -18.02
N GLN A 57 1.13 0.99 -16.69
CA GLN A 57 -0.16 0.70 -16.04
C GLN A 57 -1.27 1.63 -16.53
N ASN A 58 -1.03 2.95 -16.45
CA ASN A 58 -1.99 3.96 -16.86
C ASN A 58 -2.35 3.85 -18.35
N GLN A 59 -1.36 3.55 -19.20
CA GLN A 59 -1.59 3.33 -20.64
C GLN A 59 -2.46 2.10 -20.89
N ILE A 60 -2.19 0.97 -20.23
CA ILE A 60 -2.95 -0.27 -20.37
C ILE A 60 -4.38 -0.09 -19.85
N GLN A 61 -4.54 0.49 -18.65
CA GLN A 61 -5.86 0.75 -18.07
C GLN A 61 -6.73 1.61 -18.99
N ARG A 62 -6.18 2.71 -19.51
CA ARG A 62 -6.91 3.58 -20.45
C ARG A 62 -7.19 2.92 -21.79
N LYS A 63 -6.25 2.12 -22.32
CA LYS A 63 -6.38 1.51 -23.64
C LYS A 63 -7.43 0.39 -23.65
N TYR A 64 -7.52 -0.38 -22.57
CA TYR A 64 -8.41 -1.55 -22.49
C TYR A 64 -9.62 -1.35 -21.57
N ASP A 65 -9.78 -0.15 -21.01
CA ASP A 65 -10.85 0.20 -20.08
C ASP A 65 -10.98 -0.78 -18.90
N ILE A 66 -9.84 -1.10 -18.28
CA ILE A 66 -9.79 -2.00 -17.12
C ILE A 66 -9.53 -1.21 -15.83
N GLU A 67 -10.22 -1.60 -14.76
CA GLU A 67 -10.14 -0.93 -13.46
C GLU A 67 -8.71 -0.92 -12.91
N LYS A 68 -8.00 -2.07 -13.02
CA LYS A 68 -6.67 -2.23 -12.44
C LYS A 68 -5.72 -2.99 -13.36
N ALA A 69 -4.55 -2.40 -13.58
CA ALA A 69 -3.37 -3.08 -14.08
C ALA A 69 -2.21 -2.85 -13.10
N ILE A 70 -1.47 -3.90 -12.78
CA ILE A 70 -0.23 -3.83 -12.01
C ILE A 70 0.88 -4.31 -12.93
N ILE A 71 1.81 -3.43 -13.28
CA ILE A 71 2.91 -3.73 -14.19
C ILE A 71 4.21 -3.64 -13.41
N VAL A 72 4.81 -4.81 -13.20
CA VAL A 72 6.04 -4.96 -12.44
C VAL A 72 7.22 -4.95 -13.41
N LYS A 73 8.29 -4.24 -13.05
CA LYS A 73 9.55 -4.30 -13.77
C LYS A 73 10.25 -5.61 -13.41
N HIS A 74 10.61 -6.39 -14.42
CA HIS A 74 11.41 -7.59 -14.24
C HIS A 74 12.79 -7.21 -13.66
N PRO A 75 13.17 -7.73 -12.48
CA PRO A 75 14.51 -7.50 -11.95
C PRO A 75 15.54 -8.13 -12.90
N LYS A 76 16.64 -7.43 -13.18
CA LYS A 76 17.68 -7.90 -14.14
C LYS A 76 18.46 -9.14 -13.67
N SER A 77 18.16 -9.67 -12.49
CA SER A 77 18.79 -10.88 -11.95
C SER A 77 18.21 -12.12 -12.64
N GLU A 78 19.05 -12.88 -13.34
CA GLU A 78 18.68 -14.12 -14.05
C GLU A 78 18.14 -15.23 -13.13
N ALA A 79 18.32 -15.11 -11.81
CA ALA A 79 17.94 -16.14 -10.84
C ALA A 79 16.50 -16.01 -10.29
N TYR A 80 15.72 -15.00 -10.72
CA TYR A 80 14.39 -14.77 -10.14
C TYR A 80 13.28 -15.39 -11.00
N ASP A 81 12.55 -16.36 -10.45
CA ASP A 81 11.36 -16.92 -11.10
C ASP A 81 10.25 -15.86 -11.20
N ILE A 82 9.88 -15.51 -12.43
CA ILE A 82 8.83 -14.54 -12.74
C ILE A 82 7.50 -14.93 -12.08
N SER A 83 7.18 -16.22 -12.03
CA SER A 83 5.91 -16.69 -11.45
C SER A 83 5.86 -16.39 -9.95
N THR A 84 6.99 -16.54 -9.26
CA THR A 84 7.13 -16.24 -7.84
C THR A 84 7.00 -14.73 -7.59
N LEU A 85 7.65 -13.89 -8.41
CA LEU A 85 7.51 -12.42 -8.33
C LEU A 85 6.05 -11.98 -8.51
N LEU A 86 5.37 -12.50 -9.53
CA LEU A 86 3.97 -12.19 -9.80
C LEU A 86 3.07 -12.64 -8.64
N GLY A 87 3.34 -13.83 -8.08
CA GLY A 87 2.64 -14.34 -6.91
C GLY A 87 2.75 -13.41 -5.70
N GLN A 88 3.97 -12.98 -5.37
CA GLN A 88 4.23 -12.06 -4.27
C GLN A 88 3.60 -10.69 -4.47
N VAL A 89 3.73 -10.11 -5.68
CA VAL A 89 3.14 -8.81 -6.00
C VAL A 89 1.63 -8.88 -5.88
N TRP A 90 1.01 -9.92 -6.44
CA TRP A 90 -0.43 -10.08 -6.39
C TRP A 90 -0.91 -10.25 -4.95
N ALA A 91 -0.24 -11.08 -4.15
CA ALA A 91 -0.55 -11.25 -2.73
C ALA A 91 -0.40 -9.94 -1.94
N PHE A 92 0.64 -9.14 -2.23
CA PHE A 92 0.84 -7.82 -1.61
C PHE A 92 -0.34 -6.87 -1.92
N TYR A 93 -0.82 -6.85 -3.16
CA TYR A 93 -1.98 -6.01 -3.55
C TYR A 93 -3.33 -6.58 -3.09
N MET A 94 -3.44 -7.91 -2.98
CA MET A 94 -4.62 -8.60 -2.45
C MET A 94 -4.72 -8.56 -0.92
N GLY A 95 -3.68 -8.09 -0.21
CA GLY A 95 -3.65 -7.94 1.25
C GLY A 95 -4.65 -6.94 1.84
N ILE A 96 -5.76 -6.71 1.14
CA ILE A 96 -6.96 -6.04 1.59
C ILE A 96 -7.90 -7.13 2.08
N SER A 97 -8.33 -7.02 3.34
CA SER A 97 -9.33 -7.91 3.93
C SER A 97 -10.52 -8.04 2.99
N LEU A 98 -10.76 -9.24 2.48
CA LEU A 98 -12.00 -9.52 1.79
C LEU A 98 -13.15 -9.38 2.79
N PRO A 99 -14.30 -8.80 2.42
CA PRO A 99 -15.45 -8.74 3.30
C PRO A 99 -15.88 -10.14 3.76
N ASP A 100 -16.52 -10.22 4.91
CA ASP A 100 -17.16 -11.45 5.36
C ASP A 100 -18.16 -11.93 4.28
N ASN A 101 -18.11 -13.23 3.94
CA ASN A 101 -18.88 -13.89 2.87
C ASN A 101 -18.39 -13.68 1.42
N TYR A 102 -17.16 -13.21 1.20
CA TYR A 102 -16.62 -13.15 -0.15
C TYR A 102 -16.30 -14.55 -0.72
N VAL A 103 -16.79 -14.86 -1.93
CA VAL A 103 -16.46 -16.10 -2.65
C VAL A 103 -15.33 -15.83 -3.63
N LEU A 104 -14.17 -16.46 -3.41
CA LEU A 104 -13.03 -16.36 -4.31
C LEU A 104 -13.00 -17.54 -5.28
N GLY A 105 -13.24 -17.27 -6.57
CA GLY A 105 -13.01 -18.24 -7.64
C GLY A 105 -11.53 -18.29 -8.02
N LEU A 106 -10.96 -19.50 -8.11
CA LEU A 106 -9.55 -19.70 -8.46
C LEU A 106 -9.43 -20.50 -9.76
N GLY A 107 -8.57 -20.02 -10.66
CA GLY A 107 -8.10 -20.80 -11.80
C GLY A 107 -6.99 -21.78 -11.41
N VAL A 108 -6.60 -22.65 -12.34
CA VAL A 108 -5.48 -23.60 -12.16
C VAL A 108 -4.28 -23.15 -12.98
N GLY A 109 -3.10 -23.10 -12.36
CA GLY A 109 -1.84 -22.80 -13.05
C GLY A 109 -0.69 -22.48 -12.10
N ASN A 110 0.55 -22.53 -12.61
CA ASN A 110 1.76 -22.29 -11.81
C ASN A 110 1.73 -20.91 -11.12
N THR A 111 1.40 -19.86 -11.86
CA THR A 111 1.33 -18.49 -11.33
C THR A 111 0.27 -18.35 -10.24
N ILE A 112 -0.94 -18.92 -10.44
CA ILE A 112 -1.99 -18.90 -9.41
C ILE A 112 -1.54 -19.67 -8.16
N GLY A 113 -0.85 -20.79 -8.34
CA GLY A 113 -0.23 -21.52 -7.23
C GLY A 113 0.78 -20.66 -6.44
N GLN A 114 1.56 -19.83 -7.13
CA GLN A 114 2.47 -18.88 -6.47
C GLN A 114 1.71 -17.76 -5.73
N VAL A 115 0.60 -17.26 -6.27
CA VAL A 115 -0.26 -16.30 -5.55
C VAL A 115 -0.70 -16.90 -4.22
N VAL A 116 -1.33 -18.08 -4.25
CA VAL A 116 -1.86 -18.76 -3.05
C VAL A 116 -0.77 -19.01 -2.01
N LYS A 117 0.42 -19.44 -2.43
CA LYS A 117 1.57 -19.66 -1.54
C LYS A 117 2.05 -18.39 -0.81
N ASN A 118 1.81 -17.21 -1.40
CA ASN A 118 2.28 -15.94 -0.85
C ASN A 118 1.16 -15.12 -0.18
N LEU A 119 -0.09 -15.61 -0.17
CA LEU A 119 -1.18 -14.98 0.58
C LEU A 119 -0.88 -15.05 2.08
N VAL A 120 -0.93 -13.90 2.75
CA VAL A 120 -0.78 -13.81 4.20
C VAL A 120 -2.18 -13.90 4.82
N SER A 121 -2.36 -14.76 5.82
CA SER A 121 -3.60 -14.79 6.60
C SER A 121 -3.73 -13.46 7.36
N MET A 122 -4.71 -12.63 7.01
CA MET A 122 -5.11 -11.53 7.87
C MET A 122 -5.95 -12.12 9.00
N GLN A 123 -5.44 -12.11 10.23
CA GLN A 123 -6.29 -12.37 11.40
C GLN A 123 -7.28 -11.20 11.50
N THR A 124 -8.53 -11.43 11.10
CA THR A 124 -9.64 -10.55 11.47
C THR A 124 -9.77 -10.61 12.98
N LYS A 125 -9.56 -9.45 13.64
CA LYS A 125 -9.85 -9.28 15.07
C LYS A 125 -11.35 -9.23 15.31
#